data_AF-A0AAE6C8X1-F1
#
_entry.id   AF-A0AAE6C8X1-F1
#
_cell.length_a   1.000
_cell.length_b   1.000
_cell.length_c   1.000
_cell.angle_alpha   90.00
_cell.angle_beta   90.00
_cell.angle_gamma   90.00
#
_symmetry.space_group_name_H-M   'P 1'
#
loop_
_entity.id
_entity.type
_entity.pdbx_description
1 polymer ?
#
loop_
_entity_poly.entity_id
_entity_poly.type
_entity_poly.pdbx_seq_one_letter_code
_entity_poly.pdbx_strand_id
1 'polypeptide(L)'
;MIPVNYWFSGPALSAGVAFITSLITLGLAWYSAASNAHGVALKAEAEKRNAVIQRLVGYYISSHDGISPEIMAGIALPPTDWLDQQLANLHQNWRMKDYNAKP
;
A
#
# COMPACT_ATOMS: atom_id res chain seq x y z
N MET A 1 -49.73 30.01 -40.71
CA MET A 1 -48.30 29.69 -40.88
C MET A 1 -47.52 30.99 -40.82
N ILE A 2 -46.75 31.21 -39.75
CA ILE A 2 -45.95 32.42 -39.51
C ILE A 2 -44.56 31.92 -39.10
N PRO A 3 -43.46 32.31 -39.78
CA PRO A 3 -42.14 31.74 -39.53
C PRO A 3 -41.56 32.28 -38.21
N VAL A 4 -41.13 31.37 -37.34
CA VAL A 4 -40.39 31.68 -36.12
C VAL A 4 -38.96 32.03 -36.55
N ASN A 5 -38.69 33.32 -36.70
CA ASN A 5 -37.37 33.84 -36.99
C ASN A 5 -36.57 33.90 -35.67
N TYR A 6 -35.44 33.20 -35.64
CA TYR A 6 -34.55 33.11 -34.48
C TYR A 6 -33.81 34.44 -34.25
N TRP A 7 -34.29 35.23 -33.30
CA TRP A 7 -33.68 36.48 -32.81
C TRP A 7 -32.49 36.23 -31.84
N PHE A 8 -31.79 35.09 -31.89
CA PHE A 8 -30.60 34.90 -31.03
C PHE A 8 -29.53 35.97 -31.33
N SER A 9 -29.46 36.98 -30.47
CA SER A 9 -28.35 37.91 -30.32
C SER A 9 -27.95 37.93 -28.86
N GLY A 10 -26.73 37.46 -28.57
CA GLY A 10 -26.07 37.61 -27.28
C GLY A 10 -25.52 36.30 -26.70
N PRO A 11 -24.18 36.06 -26.75
CA PRO A 11 -23.55 34.95 -26.05
C PRO A 11 -23.38 35.34 -24.58
N ALA A 12 -24.40 35.09 -23.75
CA ALA A 12 -24.34 35.37 -22.32
C ALA A 12 -24.91 34.23 -21.49
N LEU A 13 -24.45 32.99 -21.75
CA LEU A 13 -24.71 31.83 -20.90
C LEU A 13 -23.45 30.95 -20.79
N SER A 14 -22.30 31.55 -20.47
CA SER A 14 -21.05 30.79 -20.22
C SER A 14 -20.38 31.15 -18.89
N ALA A 15 -21.11 31.74 -17.94
CA ALA A 15 -20.56 32.11 -16.63
C ALA A 15 -21.25 31.42 -15.43
N GLY A 16 -22.16 30.47 -15.66
CA GLY A 16 -22.88 29.76 -14.59
C GLY A 16 -22.40 28.34 -14.27
N VAL A 17 -21.77 27.65 -15.23
CA VAL A 17 -21.49 26.20 -15.11
C VAL A 17 -20.03 25.90 -14.72
N ALA A 18 -19.11 26.87 -14.86
CA ALA A 18 -17.69 26.67 -14.59
C ALA A 18 -17.33 26.61 -13.09
N PHE A 19 -18.19 27.09 -12.19
CA PHE A 19 -17.88 27.08 -10.75
C PHE A 19 -18.24 25.75 -10.06
N ILE A 20 -19.23 25.01 -10.58
CA ILE A 20 -19.72 23.78 -9.95
C ILE A 20 -18.78 22.60 -10.26
N THR A 21 -18.19 22.55 -11.46
CA THR A 21 -17.23 21.49 -11.83
C THR A 21 -15.91 21.58 -11.07
N SER A 22 -15.50 22.78 -10.64
CA SER A 22 -14.24 22.97 -9.91
C SER A 22 -14.22 22.34 -8.51
N LEU A 23 -15.37 22.27 -7.82
CA LEU A 23 -15.45 21.66 -6.48
C LEU A 23 -15.52 20.12 -6.53
N ILE A 24 -16.05 19.56 -7.61
CA ILE A 24 -16.11 18.10 -7.82
C ILE A 24 -14.72 17.56 -8.12
N THR A 25 -13.90 18.27 -8.91
CA THR A 25 -12.52 17.84 -9.21
C THR A 25 -11.61 17.88 -7.98
N LEU A 26 -11.74 18.88 -7.10
CA LEU A 26 -10.96 18.91 -5.84
C LEU A 26 -11.39 17.79 -4.88
N GLY A 27 -12.69 17.49 -4.76
CA GLY A 27 -13.18 16.40 -3.89
C GLY A 27 -12.72 15.01 -4.34
N LEU A 28 -12.69 14.75 -5.65
CA LEU A 28 -12.20 13.49 -6.23
C LEU A 28 -10.69 13.32 -6.05
N ALA A 29 -9.92 14.40 -6.11
CA ALA A 29 -8.47 14.36 -5.90
C ALA A 29 -8.09 13.90 -4.48
N TRP A 30 -8.74 14.47 -3.45
CA TRP A 30 -8.50 14.06 -2.05
C TRP A 30 -8.97 12.63 -1.75
N TYR A 31 -10.09 12.19 -2.33
CA TYR A 31 -10.59 10.82 -2.17
C TYR A 31 -9.65 9.75 -2.79
N SER A 32 -9.06 10.06 -3.94
CA SER A 32 -8.07 9.18 -4.57
C SER A 32 -6.74 9.12 -3.78
N ALA A 33 -6.32 10.20 -3.14
CA ALA A 33 -5.12 10.22 -2.32
C ALA A 33 -5.27 9.42 -1.02
N ALA A 34 -6.44 9.48 -0.36
CA ALA A 34 -6.71 8.75 0.88
C ALA A 34 -6.78 7.22 0.66
N SER A 35 -7.38 6.78 -0.44
CA SER A 35 -7.45 5.35 -0.79
C SER A 35 -6.06 4.79 -1.14
N ASN A 36 -5.26 5.55 -1.89
CA ASN A 36 -3.87 5.19 -2.15
C ASN A 36 -3.03 5.18 -0.87
N ALA A 37 -3.23 6.14 0.05
CA ALA A 37 -2.50 6.22 1.31
C ALA A 37 -2.67 4.97 2.19
N HIS A 38 -3.87 4.38 2.22
CA HIS A 38 -4.10 3.14 2.94
C HIS A 38 -3.36 1.96 2.29
N GLY A 39 -3.35 1.90 0.96
CA GLY A 39 -2.61 0.89 0.21
C GLY A 39 -1.09 0.99 0.36
N VAL A 40 -0.52 2.21 0.36
CA VAL A 40 0.93 2.38 0.61
C VAL A 40 1.29 2.14 2.07
N ALA A 41 0.42 2.44 3.04
CA ALA A 41 0.70 2.13 4.44
C ALA A 41 0.81 0.62 4.68
N LEU A 42 -0.13 -0.18 4.15
CA LEU A 42 -0.09 -1.64 4.27
C LEU A 42 1.13 -2.25 3.56
N LYS A 43 1.46 -1.76 2.36
CA LYS A 43 2.67 -2.19 1.65
C LYS A 43 3.95 -1.84 2.41
N ALA A 44 4.04 -0.62 2.95
CA ALA A 44 5.19 -0.19 3.73
C ALA A 44 5.36 -1.01 5.01
N GLU A 45 4.27 -1.40 5.68
CA GLU A 45 4.34 -2.31 6.83
C GLU A 45 4.79 -3.71 6.42
N ALA A 46 4.28 -4.26 5.32
CA ALA A 46 4.71 -5.56 4.81
C ALA A 46 6.21 -5.54 4.42
N GLU A 47 6.68 -4.47 3.78
CA GLU A 47 8.08 -4.30 3.40
C GLU A 47 8.99 -4.17 4.63
N LYS A 48 8.57 -3.41 5.65
CA LYS A 48 9.28 -3.34 6.94
C LYS A 48 9.40 -4.72 7.59
N ARG A 49 8.32 -5.51 7.61
CA ARG A 49 8.34 -6.87 8.17
C ARG A 49 9.29 -7.76 7.36
N ASN A 50 9.24 -7.71 6.03
CA ASN A 50 10.14 -8.47 5.16
C ASN A 50 11.62 -8.12 5.41
N ALA A 51 11.95 -6.83 5.56
CA ALA A 51 13.32 -6.40 5.85
C ALA A 51 13.84 -6.96 7.19
N VAL A 52 12.98 -7.02 8.22
CA VAL A 52 13.32 -7.65 9.51
C VAL A 52 13.58 -9.15 9.32
N ILE A 53 12.70 -9.86 8.60
CA ILE A 53 12.88 -11.30 8.34
C ILE A 53 14.18 -11.56 7.56
N GLN A 54 14.47 -10.82 6.50
CA GLN A 54 15.70 -10.95 5.73
C GLN A 54 16.95 -10.78 6.61
N ARG A 55 16.93 -9.80 7.53
CA ARG A 55 18.02 -9.62 8.49
C ARG A 55 18.16 -10.81 9.44
N LEU A 56 17.04 -11.35 9.92
CA LEU A 56 17.03 -12.54 10.77
C LEU A 56 17.52 -13.78 10.03
N VAL A 57 17.18 -13.95 8.75
CA VAL A 57 17.72 -15.04 7.92
C VAL A 57 19.23 -14.92 7.77
N GLY A 58 19.75 -13.72 7.49
CA GLY A 58 21.19 -13.49 7.44
C GLY A 58 21.90 -13.80 8.77
N TYR A 59 21.26 -13.44 9.89
CA TYR A 59 21.77 -13.79 11.22
C TYR A 59 21.74 -15.31 11.47
N TYR A 60 20.65 -15.97 11.07
CA TYR A 60 20.52 -17.43 11.18
C TYR A 60 21.64 -18.15 10.42
N ILE A 61 21.90 -17.72 9.18
CA ILE A 61 22.97 -18.26 8.32
C ILE A 61 24.35 -18.01 8.91
N SER A 62 24.54 -16.88 9.59
CA SER A 62 25.85 -16.53 10.16
C SER A 62 26.12 -17.20 11.51
N SER A 63 25.07 -17.59 12.25
CA SER A 63 25.17 -18.09 13.62
C SER A 63 24.98 -19.60 13.78
N HIS A 64 24.49 -20.31 12.75
CA HIS A 64 24.28 -21.76 12.81
C HIS A 64 25.18 -22.49 11.83
N ASP A 65 25.82 -23.57 12.28
CA ASP A 65 26.48 -24.54 11.42
C ASP A 65 25.46 -25.61 10.96
N GLY A 66 25.57 -26.08 9.72
CA GLY A 66 24.69 -27.13 9.18
C GLY A 66 23.32 -26.66 8.69
N ILE A 67 23.24 -25.43 8.16
CA ILE A 67 22.00 -24.86 7.64
C ILE A 67 21.56 -25.61 6.36
N SER A 68 20.26 -25.83 6.20
CA SER A 68 19.72 -26.44 4.98
C SER A 68 20.07 -25.58 3.74
N PRO A 69 20.46 -26.19 2.61
CA PRO A 69 20.81 -25.46 1.38
C PRO A 69 19.67 -24.54 0.91
N GLU A 70 18.42 -24.93 1.16
CA GLU A 70 17.23 -24.16 0.81
C GLU A 70 17.12 -22.85 1.59
N ILE A 71 17.51 -22.83 2.86
CA ILE A 71 17.56 -21.61 3.69
C ILE A 71 18.73 -20.74 3.22
N MET A 72 19.86 -21.36 2.92
CA MET A 72 21.05 -20.64 2.44
C MET A 72 20.82 -19.99 1.06
N ALA A 73 20.03 -20.64 0.20
CA ALA A 73 19.59 -20.10 -1.08
C ALA A 73 18.45 -19.07 -0.95
N GLY A 74 17.95 -18.81 0.26
CA GLY A 74 16.84 -17.88 0.52
C GLY A 74 15.48 -18.37 0.00
N ILE A 75 15.37 -19.67 -0.30
CA ILE A 75 14.16 -20.32 -0.83
C ILE A 75 13.26 -20.79 0.33
N ALA A 76 13.87 -21.17 1.44
CA ALA A 76 13.19 -21.55 2.67
C ALA A 76 13.45 -20.54 3.80
N LEU A 77 12.46 -20.35 4.67
CA LEU A 77 12.59 -19.54 5.86
C LEU A 77 13.18 -20.38 7.01
N PRO A 78 13.93 -19.76 7.95
CA PRO A 78 14.33 -20.41 9.18
C PRO A 78 13.12 -20.93 9.99
N PRO A 79 13.33 -21.84 10.96
CA PRO A 79 12.27 -22.37 11.80
C PRO A 79 11.42 -21.26 12.43
N THR A 80 10.10 -21.38 12.31
CA THR A 80 9.14 -20.37 12.79
C THR A 80 9.30 -20.08 14.29
N ASP A 81 9.57 -21.11 15.10
CA ASP A 81 9.80 -20.97 16.54
C ASP A 81 11.02 -20.08 16.83
N TRP A 82 12.12 -20.29 16.11
CA TRP A 82 13.31 -19.47 16.23
C TRP A 82 13.05 -18.03 15.80
N LEU A 83 12.35 -17.81 14.68
CA LEU A 83 11.98 -16.47 14.22
C LEU A 83 11.11 -15.75 15.25
N ASP A 84 10.12 -16.42 15.83
CA ASP A 84 9.26 -15.83 16.86
C ASP A 84 10.02 -15.48 18.14
N GLN A 85 11.01 -16.29 18.55
CA GLN A 85 11.91 -15.94 19.65
C GLN A 85 12.74 -14.69 19.33
N GLN A 86 13.31 -14.59 18.13
CA GLN A 86 14.08 -13.41 17.72
C GLN A 86 13.21 -12.15 17.59
N LEU A 87 11.98 -12.29 17.08
CA LEU A 87 11.02 -11.19 17.02
C LEU A 87 10.64 -10.70 18.44
N ALA A 88 10.48 -11.62 19.40
CA ALA A 88 10.27 -11.26 20.80
C ALA A 88 11.47 -10.50 21.39
N ASN A 89 12.69 -10.96 21.12
CA ASN A 89 13.93 -10.30 21.55
C ASN A 89 14.08 -8.89 20.95
N LEU A 90 13.59 -8.69 19.72
CA LEU A 90 13.55 -7.39 19.03
C LEU A 90 12.35 -6.51 19.43
N HIS A 91 11.57 -6.93 20.43
CA HIS A 91 10.38 -6.24 20.93
C HIS A 91 9.36 -5.94 19.81
N GLN A 92 9.25 -6.83 18.81
CA GLN A 92 8.27 -6.70 17.74
C GLN A 92 6.89 -7.13 18.23
N ASN A 93 5.86 -6.35 17.90
CA ASN A 93 4.47 -6.62 18.29
C ASN A 93 3.74 -7.61 17.34
N TRP A 94 4.46 -8.21 16.39
CA TRP A 94 3.90 -9.12 15.40
C TRP A 94 4.68 -10.45 15.41
N ARG A 95 3.99 -11.53 15.05
CA ARG A 95 4.51 -12.90 15.05
C ARG A 95 4.56 -13.44 13.62
N MET A 96 5.27 -14.54 13.44
CA MET A 96 5.41 -15.13 12.12
C MET A 96 4.08 -15.69 11.58
N LYS A 97 3.14 -16.04 12.46
CA LYS A 97 1.74 -16.33 12.08
C LYS A 97 1.05 -15.16 11.37
N ASP A 98 1.35 -13.91 11.76
CA ASP A 98 0.73 -12.70 11.21
C ASP A 98 1.40 -12.29 9.89
N TYR A 99 2.63 -12.75 9.66
CA TYR A 99 3.34 -12.61 8.40
C TYR A 99 2.85 -13.62 7.36
N ASN A 100 2.63 -14.87 7.76
CA ASN A 100 2.12 -15.94 6.89
C ASN A 100 0.61 -15.85 6.63
N ALA A 101 -0.13 -15.15 7.48
CA ALA A 101 -1.53 -14.79 7.26
C ALA A 101 -1.61 -13.73 6.16
N LYS A 102 -1.40 -14.15 4.91
CA LYS A 102 -1.73 -13.35 3.74
C LYS A 102 -3.26 -13.16 3.73
N PRO A 103 -3.79 -11.93 3.61
CA PRO A 103 -5.21 -11.74 3.30
C PRO A 103 -5.56 -12.30 1.93
#